data_AF-A0A0J9VWC7-F1
#
_entry.id   AF-A0A0J9VWC7-F1
#
_cell.length_a   1.000
_cell.length_b   1.000
_cell.length_c   1.000
_cell.angle_alpha   90.00
_cell.angle_beta   90.00
_cell.angle_gamma   90.00
#
_symmetry.space_group_name_H-M   'P 1'
#
loop_
_entity.id
_entity.type
_entity.pdbx_description
1 polymer ?
#
loop_
_entity_poly.entity_id
_entity_poly.type
_entity_poly.pdbx_seq_one_letter_code
_entity_poly.pdbx_strand_id
1 'polypeptide(L)'
;MSPSIGESTNNASIGSDESCRFETIRIIDTEEPEFYRKESFHPVHINDHFDGRRYRIVHKLGHGGFSVVWLAYDSLESIWVALKIVAASDSSMMEEKAVMWHNIISTMNDERFVTYKRFFHIEGPNGRHLCLALPPCGPSCNTLSQYLQSRIHPWLARRVAFQATKAIADLHSQGLCHGDFTPSNIVFRIRNLDHLDDQGIYRLFGEPQRDGLRTISGEPTGPHT
;
A
#
# COMPACT_ATOMS: atom_id res chain seq x y z
N MET A 1 -13.22 -14.68 61.68
CA MET A 1 -13.93 -14.32 60.44
C MET A 1 -13.10 -13.29 59.70
N SER A 2 -12.29 -13.74 58.74
CA SER A 2 -11.68 -12.96 57.66
C SER A 2 -11.33 -13.98 56.56
N PRO A 3 -11.92 -13.93 55.36
CA PRO A 3 -11.66 -14.93 54.33
C PRO A 3 -10.35 -14.64 53.59
N SER A 4 -9.57 -15.69 53.33
CA SER A 4 -8.42 -15.67 52.42
C SER A 4 -8.92 -15.47 50.99
N ILE A 5 -8.56 -14.36 50.36
CA ILE A 5 -8.77 -14.12 48.93
C ILE A 5 -7.68 -14.90 48.19
N GLY A 6 -8.04 -16.07 47.68
CA GLY A 6 -7.23 -16.76 46.67
C GLY A 6 -7.46 -16.08 45.33
N GLU A 7 -6.55 -15.18 44.94
CA GLU A 7 -6.45 -14.70 43.57
C GLU A 7 -6.02 -15.87 42.68
N SER A 8 -6.99 -16.41 41.94
CA SER A 8 -6.74 -17.28 40.80
C SER A 8 -6.21 -16.41 39.67
N THR A 9 -4.88 -16.36 39.54
CA THR A 9 -4.23 -15.83 38.36
C THR A 9 -4.51 -16.78 37.19
N ASN A 10 -5.60 -16.49 36.47
CA ASN A 10 -5.84 -17.09 35.17
C ASN A 10 -4.75 -16.59 34.21
N ASN A 11 -3.70 -17.40 34.09
CA ASN A 11 -2.76 -17.42 32.98
C ASN A 11 -3.53 -17.68 31.68
N ALA A 12 -4.08 -16.63 31.09
CA ALA A 12 -4.36 -16.62 29.66
C ALA A 12 -3.06 -16.26 28.95
N SER A 13 -2.18 -17.25 28.82
CA SER A 13 -1.17 -17.28 27.77
C SER A 13 -1.86 -16.99 26.45
N ILE A 14 -1.66 -15.78 25.92
CA ILE A 14 -1.93 -15.48 24.52
C ILE A 14 -0.94 -16.34 23.74
N GLY A 15 -1.36 -17.57 23.43
CA GLY A 15 -0.65 -18.42 22.51
C GLY A 15 -0.70 -17.74 21.16
N SER A 16 0.37 -17.04 20.79
CA SER A 16 0.71 -16.91 19.38
C SER A 16 0.76 -18.33 18.85
N ASP A 17 -0.18 -18.67 17.97
CA ASP A 17 -0.21 -19.95 17.30
C ASP A 17 1.07 -20.05 16.46
N GLU A 18 2.14 -20.61 17.05
CA GLU A 18 3.43 -20.81 16.39
C GLU A 18 3.32 -21.77 15.19
N SER A 19 2.14 -22.38 14.95
CA SER A 19 1.93 -23.37 13.90
C SER A 19 1.95 -22.81 12.48
N CYS A 20 1.83 -21.49 12.29
CA CYS A 20 1.77 -20.86 10.96
C CYS A 20 2.83 -19.77 10.75
N ARG A 21 4.08 -20.02 11.16
CA ARG A 21 5.22 -19.17 10.80
C ARG A 21 5.77 -19.55 9.42
N PHE A 22 6.15 -18.57 8.62
CA PHE A 22 6.72 -18.78 7.29
C PHE A 22 8.24 -18.65 7.27
N GLU A 23 8.88 -19.35 6.34
CA GLU A 23 10.30 -19.11 6.03
C GLU A 23 10.48 -17.69 5.48
N THR A 24 11.65 -17.11 5.72
CA THR A 24 11.98 -15.77 5.22
C THR A 24 11.96 -15.73 3.70
N ILE A 25 11.12 -14.85 3.14
CA ILE A 25 11.05 -14.58 1.70
C ILE A 25 12.39 -14.00 1.23
N ARG A 26 12.88 -14.47 0.08
CA ARG A 26 14.16 -14.03 -0.49
C ARG A 26 14.06 -12.75 -1.32
N ILE A 27 12.84 -12.39 -1.72
CA ILE A 27 12.55 -11.15 -2.43
C ILE A 27 12.64 -9.99 -1.43
N ILE A 28 13.38 -8.96 -1.80
CA ILE A 28 13.58 -7.75 -0.99
C ILE A 28 12.31 -6.89 -1.04
N ASP A 29 12.02 -6.15 0.03
CA ASP A 29 10.88 -5.22 0.14
C ASP A 29 9.50 -5.89 0.00
N THR A 30 9.35 -7.10 0.56
CA THR A 30 8.06 -7.80 0.71
C THR A 30 7.51 -7.71 2.12
N GLU A 31 6.19 -7.60 2.25
CA GLU A 31 5.47 -7.78 3.51
C GLU A 31 5.58 -9.20 4.06
N GLU A 32 5.33 -9.35 5.35
CA GLU A 32 5.28 -10.64 6.03
C GLU A 32 4.02 -11.42 5.62
N PRO A 33 4.14 -12.70 5.22
CA PRO A 33 3.01 -13.57 4.90
C PRO A 33 1.94 -13.64 6.00
N GLU A 34 2.35 -13.47 7.25
CA GLU A 34 1.51 -13.47 8.44
C GLU A 34 0.46 -12.33 8.44
N PHE A 35 0.64 -11.31 7.60
CA PHE A 35 -0.37 -10.27 7.37
C PHE A 35 -1.54 -10.73 6.49
N TYR A 36 -1.46 -11.87 5.82
CA TYR A 36 -2.56 -12.41 5.02
C TYR A 36 -3.51 -13.26 5.86
N ARG A 37 -4.21 -12.59 6.79
CA ARG A 37 -5.20 -13.19 7.70
C ARG A 37 -6.45 -12.34 7.82
N LYS A 38 -7.49 -12.89 8.46
CA LYS A 38 -8.76 -12.20 8.70
C LYS A 38 -8.54 -10.82 9.33
N GLU A 39 -9.30 -9.83 8.84
CA GLU A 39 -9.21 -8.40 9.17
C GLU A 39 -7.91 -7.71 8.73
N SER A 40 -7.01 -8.37 8.00
CA SER A 40 -5.71 -7.81 7.60
C SER A 40 -5.59 -7.66 6.08
N PHE A 41 -4.48 -8.05 5.43
CA PHE A 41 -4.27 -7.82 3.99
C PHE A 41 -5.13 -8.73 3.10
N HIS A 42 -5.50 -8.24 1.93
CA HIS A 42 -6.19 -9.02 0.90
C HIS A 42 -5.16 -9.75 0.01
N PRO A 43 -5.27 -11.08 -0.20
CA PRO A 43 -4.43 -11.79 -1.16
C PRO A 43 -4.74 -11.33 -2.59
N VAL A 44 -3.71 -10.99 -3.37
CA VAL A 44 -3.83 -10.51 -4.75
C VAL A 44 -2.79 -11.19 -5.62
N HIS A 45 -3.23 -11.63 -6.80
CA HIS A 45 -2.40 -12.29 -7.80
C HIS A 45 -2.28 -11.45 -9.06
N ILE A 46 -1.17 -11.63 -9.79
CA ILE A 46 -1.01 -11.05 -11.13
C ILE A 46 -2.11 -11.58 -12.04
N ASN A 47 -2.72 -10.69 -12.82
CA ASN A 47 -3.91 -10.90 -13.66
C ASN A 47 -5.25 -11.03 -12.90
N ASP A 48 -5.29 -10.81 -11.59
CA ASP A 48 -6.57 -10.60 -10.91
C ASP A 48 -7.30 -9.40 -11.52
N HIS A 49 -8.63 -9.47 -11.48
CA HIS A 49 -9.51 -8.47 -12.06
C HIS A 49 -10.47 -7.93 -11.00
N PHE A 50 -10.46 -6.62 -10.78
CA PHE A 50 -11.32 -5.97 -9.79
C PHE A 50 -12.33 -5.02 -10.45
N ASP A 51 -13.40 -4.73 -9.69
CA ASP A 51 -14.47 -3.81 -10.07
C ASP A 51 -15.05 -4.10 -11.47
N GLY A 52 -15.76 -5.22 -11.61
CA GLY A 52 -16.38 -5.59 -12.89
C GLY A 52 -15.38 -5.84 -14.02
N ARG A 53 -14.17 -6.31 -13.69
CA ARG A 53 -13.03 -6.51 -14.61
C ARG A 53 -12.43 -5.23 -15.20
N ARG A 54 -12.75 -4.06 -14.64
CA ARG A 54 -12.16 -2.80 -15.07
C ARG A 54 -10.66 -2.78 -14.85
N TYR A 55 -10.20 -3.20 -13.66
CA TYR A 55 -8.78 -3.12 -13.29
C TYR A 55 -8.13 -4.50 -13.29
N ARG A 56 -7.13 -4.70 -14.14
CA ARG A 56 -6.32 -5.93 -14.18
C ARG A 56 -4.97 -5.70 -13.49
N ILE A 57 -4.63 -6.54 -12.51
CA ILE A 57 -3.35 -6.48 -11.78
C ILE A 57 -2.19 -6.90 -12.69
N VAL A 58 -1.11 -6.11 -12.71
CA VAL A 58 0.06 -6.33 -13.59
C VAL A 58 1.36 -6.43 -12.82
N HIS A 59 1.56 -5.60 -11.79
CA HIS A 59 2.80 -5.60 -11.01
C HIS A 59 2.53 -5.20 -9.56
N LYS A 60 3.36 -5.65 -8.62
CA LYS A 60 3.36 -5.12 -7.25
C LYS A 60 4.24 -3.87 -7.19
N LEU A 61 3.75 -2.78 -6.58
CA LEU A 61 4.51 -1.53 -6.44
C LEU A 61 5.12 -1.37 -5.05
N GLY A 62 4.53 -2.01 -4.04
CA GLY A 62 5.07 -2.02 -2.68
C GLY A 62 3.99 -2.26 -1.65
N HIS A 63 4.37 -2.11 -0.38
CA HIS A 63 3.47 -2.22 0.76
C HIS A 63 3.78 -1.13 1.78
N GLY A 64 2.81 -0.85 2.64
CA GLY A 64 2.97 -0.04 3.85
C GLY A 64 2.35 -0.77 5.04
N GLY A 65 2.33 -0.12 6.20
CA GLY A 65 1.85 -0.76 7.44
C GLY A 65 0.41 -1.29 7.38
N PHE A 66 -0.44 -0.67 6.55
CA PHE A 66 -1.88 -0.98 6.50
C PHE A 66 -2.41 -1.18 5.08
N SER A 67 -1.54 -1.36 4.08
CA SER A 67 -1.98 -1.49 2.69
C SER A 67 -0.92 -2.10 1.79
N VAL A 68 -1.35 -2.76 0.71
CA VAL A 68 -0.49 -3.18 -0.39
C VAL A 68 -0.87 -2.38 -1.65
N VAL A 69 0.11 -1.99 -2.44
CA VAL A 69 -0.07 -1.18 -3.65
C VAL A 69 0.31 -1.99 -4.88
N TRP A 70 -0.60 -2.06 -5.84
CA TRP A 70 -0.45 -2.80 -7.08
C TRP A 70 -0.59 -1.88 -8.28
N LEU A 71 0.27 -2.07 -9.28
CA LEU A 71 0.06 -1.51 -10.61
C LEU A 71 -1.03 -2.33 -11.31
N ALA A 72 -2.04 -1.63 -11.83
CA ALA A 72 -3.11 -2.22 -12.60
C ALA A 72 -3.34 -1.45 -13.89
N TYR A 73 -3.87 -2.14 -14.89
CA TYR A 73 -4.35 -1.55 -16.13
C TYR A 73 -5.86 -1.28 -16.01
N ASP A 74 -6.28 -0.04 -16.16
CA ASP A 74 -7.69 0.35 -16.27
C ASP A 74 -8.14 0.16 -17.72
N SER A 75 -8.89 -0.91 -17.98
CA SER A 75 -9.37 -1.26 -19.30
C SER A 75 -10.43 -0.30 -19.86
N LEU A 76 -11.12 0.46 -18.99
CA LEU A 76 -12.15 1.40 -19.40
C LEU A 76 -11.52 2.71 -19.90
N GLU A 77 -10.56 3.24 -19.14
CA GLU A 77 -9.87 4.49 -19.50
C GLU A 77 -8.62 4.25 -20.35
N SER A 78 -8.17 3.00 -20.50
CA SER A 78 -6.94 2.61 -21.20
C SER A 78 -5.70 3.32 -20.64
N ILE A 79 -5.58 3.32 -19.30
CA ILE A 79 -4.48 3.97 -18.56
C ILE A 79 -3.93 3.07 -17.47
N TRP A 80 -2.72 3.38 -17.01
CA TRP A 80 -2.13 2.74 -15.84
C TRP A 80 -2.56 3.43 -14.55
N VAL A 81 -2.90 2.62 -13.54
CA VAL A 81 -3.29 3.09 -12.19
C VAL A 81 -2.55 2.31 -11.11
N ALA A 82 -2.38 2.93 -9.95
CA ALA A 82 -1.96 2.25 -8.73
C ALA A 82 -3.19 1.95 -7.86
N LEU A 83 -3.48 0.69 -7.62
CA LEU A 83 -4.50 0.24 -6.68
C LEU A 83 -3.87 0.09 -5.29
N LYS A 84 -4.22 0.99 -4.37
CA LYS A 84 -3.88 0.86 -2.96
C LYS A 84 -5.02 0.14 -2.26
N ILE A 85 -4.77 -1.10 -1.86
CA ILE A 85 -5.74 -1.97 -1.16
C ILE A 85 -5.41 -1.92 0.33
N VAL A 86 -6.36 -1.41 1.11
CA VAL A 86 -6.23 -1.21 2.56
C VAL A 86 -6.57 -2.50 3.30
N ALA A 87 -5.91 -2.75 4.43
CA ALA A 87 -6.29 -3.83 5.34
C ALA A 87 -7.77 -3.72 5.74
N ALA A 88 -8.44 -4.86 5.93
CA ALA A 88 -9.88 -4.87 6.21
C ALA A 88 -10.21 -4.10 7.50
N SER A 89 -9.43 -4.27 8.57
CA SER A 89 -9.60 -3.56 9.86
C SER A 89 -9.56 -2.04 9.72
N ASP A 90 -8.75 -1.53 8.79
CA ASP A 90 -8.48 -0.10 8.63
C ASP A 90 -9.36 0.56 7.57
N SER A 91 -10.07 -0.24 6.77
CA SER A 91 -10.75 0.23 5.56
C SER A 91 -11.82 1.28 5.83
N SER A 92 -12.65 1.10 6.88
CA SER A 92 -13.71 2.05 7.22
C SER A 92 -13.16 3.43 7.63
N MET A 93 -12.21 3.45 8.58
CA MET A 93 -11.57 4.70 9.03
C MET A 93 -10.81 5.37 7.87
N MET A 94 -10.13 4.60 7.04
CA MET A 94 -9.35 5.14 5.94
C MET A 94 -10.24 5.71 4.83
N GLU A 95 -11.43 5.14 4.61
CA GLU A 95 -12.42 5.65 3.66
C GLU A 95 -12.93 7.02 4.09
N GLU A 96 -13.35 7.17 5.35
CA GLU A 96 -13.81 8.45 5.89
C GLU A 96 -12.75 9.54 5.72
N LYS A 97 -11.51 9.24 6.11
CA LYS A 97 -10.36 10.15 5.92
C LYS A 97 -10.15 10.45 4.45
N ALA A 98 -10.07 9.44 3.58
CA ALA A 98 -9.78 9.62 2.16
C ALA A 98 -10.84 10.49 1.46
N VAL A 99 -12.13 10.29 1.75
CA VAL A 99 -13.24 11.09 1.22
C VAL A 99 -13.15 12.53 1.69
N MET A 100 -12.93 12.75 2.98
CA MET A 100 -12.76 14.10 3.55
C MET A 100 -11.59 14.85 2.88
N TRP A 101 -10.43 14.20 2.78
CA TRP A 101 -9.24 14.75 2.13
C TRP A 101 -9.49 15.05 0.65
N HIS A 102 -10.09 14.12 -0.08
CA HIS A 102 -10.37 14.28 -1.49
C HIS A 102 -11.30 15.48 -1.76
N ASN A 103 -12.36 15.66 -0.96
CA ASN A 103 -13.31 16.75 -1.12
C ASN A 103 -12.66 18.14 -0.97
N ILE A 104 -11.64 18.28 -0.12
CA ILE A 104 -10.96 19.55 0.07
C ILE A 104 -9.86 19.74 -0.98
N ILE A 105 -9.00 18.73 -1.16
CA ILE A 105 -7.83 18.82 -2.05
C ILE A 105 -8.24 18.91 -3.53
N SER A 106 -9.31 18.23 -3.95
CA SER A 106 -9.77 18.28 -5.35
C SER A 106 -10.14 19.69 -5.81
N THR A 107 -10.56 20.58 -4.89
CA THR A 107 -10.85 21.98 -5.19
C THR A 107 -9.61 22.80 -5.55
N MET A 108 -8.43 22.36 -5.07
CA MET A 108 -7.17 23.05 -5.31
C MET A 108 -6.63 22.79 -6.73
N ASN A 109 -7.10 21.71 -7.38
CA ASN A 109 -6.64 21.26 -8.70
C ASN A 109 -5.11 21.28 -8.86
N ASP A 110 -4.39 20.88 -7.81
CA ASP A 110 -2.95 20.93 -7.75
C ASP A 110 -2.37 19.53 -7.82
N GLU A 111 -1.61 19.27 -8.87
CA GLU A 111 -1.02 17.95 -9.07
C GLU A 111 -0.06 17.56 -7.93
N ARG A 112 0.48 18.48 -7.13
CA ARG A 112 1.37 18.13 -6.00
C ARG A 112 0.70 17.20 -4.99
N PHE A 113 -0.62 17.17 -4.92
CA PHE A 113 -1.37 16.24 -4.09
C PHE A 113 -1.81 15.02 -4.90
N VAL A 114 -1.39 13.84 -4.45
CA VAL A 114 -1.83 12.58 -5.05
C VAL A 114 -3.13 12.16 -4.39
N THR A 115 -4.22 12.27 -5.12
CA THR A 115 -5.55 11.82 -4.69
C THR A 115 -6.02 10.65 -5.54
N TYR A 116 -6.95 9.85 -5.00
CA TYR A 116 -7.58 8.81 -5.80
C TYR A 116 -8.46 9.42 -6.89
N LYS A 117 -8.54 8.78 -8.05
CA LYS A 117 -9.52 9.10 -9.11
C LYS A 117 -10.86 8.41 -8.86
N ARG A 118 -10.80 7.23 -8.26
CA ARG A 118 -11.95 6.41 -7.91
C ARG A 118 -11.61 5.54 -6.70
N PHE A 119 -12.63 5.16 -5.95
CA PHE A 119 -12.52 4.11 -4.95
C PHE A 119 -13.66 3.09 -5.13
N PHE A 120 -13.43 1.88 -4.63
CA PHE A 120 -14.40 0.79 -4.58
C PHE A 120 -14.02 -0.17 -3.45
N HIS A 121 -14.83 -1.19 -3.23
CA HIS A 121 -14.60 -2.20 -2.21
C HIS A 121 -14.33 -3.56 -2.82
N ILE A 122 -13.41 -4.31 -2.21
CA ILE A 122 -13.11 -5.69 -2.55
C ILE A 122 -13.61 -6.55 -1.39
N GLU A 123 -14.55 -7.45 -1.68
CA GLU A 123 -14.97 -8.50 -0.75
C GLU A 123 -14.04 -9.69 -0.92
N GLY A 124 -13.26 -10.00 0.11
CA GLY A 124 -12.25 -11.04 0.08
C GLY A 124 -12.32 -12.00 1.26
N PRO A 125 -11.46 -13.04 1.27
CA PRO A 125 -11.44 -14.01 2.37
C PRO A 125 -11.06 -13.38 3.73
N ASN A 126 -10.36 -12.25 3.70
CA ASN A 126 -9.87 -11.56 4.89
C ASN A 126 -10.74 -10.37 5.32
N GLY A 127 -11.92 -10.19 4.69
CA GLY A 127 -12.87 -9.13 5.02
C GLY A 127 -13.17 -8.20 3.84
N ARG A 128 -13.68 -7.02 4.15
CA ARG A 128 -14.04 -5.98 3.18
C ARG A 128 -12.96 -4.92 3.12
N HIS A 129 -12.36 -4.74 1.95
CA HIS A 129 -11.20 -3.87 1.77
C HIS A 129 -11.55 -2.63 0.96
N LEU A 130 -11.15 -1.45 1.45
CA LEU A 130 -11.14 -0.23 0.65
C LEU A 130 -10.03 -0.33 -0.40
N CYS A 131 -10.38 -0.13 -1.66
CA CYS A 131 -9.44 0.00 -2.75
C CYS A 131 -9.50 1.42 -3.32
N LEU A 132 -8.36 2.10 -3.34
CA LEU A 132 -8.20 3.42 -3.94
C LEU A 132 -7.43 3.28 -5.26
N ALA A 133 -8.00 3.77 -6.36
CA ALA A 133 -7.33 3.86 -7.64
C ALA A 133 -6.64 5.24 -7.76
N LEU A 134 -5.31 5.27 -7.67
CA LEU A 134 -4.49 6.47 -7.71
C LEU A 134 -3.67 6.57 -9.00
N PRO A 135 -3.19 7.77 -9.38
CA PRO A 135 -2.15 7.89 -10.38
C PRO A 135 -0.90 7.09 -9.98
N PRO A 136 -0.28 6.34 -10.90
CA PRO A 136 0.95 5.62 -10.62
C PRO A 136 2.08 6.61 -10.32
N CYS A 137 2.79 6.36 -9.23
CA CYS A 137 3.92 7.15 -8.79
C CYS A 137 5.18 6.28 -8.76
N GLY A 138 6.33 6.94 -8.88
CA GLY A 138 7.64 6.34 -8.73
C GLY A 138 8.07 6.28 -7.26
N PRO A 139 9.36 6.06 -7.01
CA PRO A 139 9.87 5.87 -5.65
C PRO A 139 9.57 7.08 -4.76
N SER A 140 9.46 6.82 -3.46
CA SER A 140 9.45 7.89 -2.45
C SER A 140 10.84 8.50 -2.30
N CYS A 141 10.95 9.66 -1.66
CA CYS A 141 12.25 10.21 -1.25
C CYS A 141 12.99 9.27 -0.30
N ASN A 142 12.27 8.57 0.58
CA ASN A 142 12.87 7.54 1.44
C ASN A 142 13.47 6.41 0.60
N THR A 143 12.70 5.82 -0.31
CA THR A 143 13.15 4.76 -1.22
C THR A 143 14.35 5.23 -2.03
N LEU A 144 14.26 6.40 -2.66
CA LEU A 144 15.36 6.95 -3.45
C LEU A 144 16.65 7.09 -2.61
N SER A 145 16.54 7.51 -1.35
CA SER A 145 17.71 7.65 -0.47
C SER A 145 18.36 6.32 -0.09
N GLN A 146 17.60 5.22 -0.06
CA GLN A 146 18.11 3.88 0.25
C GLN A 146 18.83 3.26 -0.96
N TYR A 147 18.33 3.51 -2.17
CA TYR A 147 18.92 2.97 -3.41
C TYR A 147 20.13 3.76 -3.91
N LEU A 148 20.19 5.07 -3.62
CA LEU A 148 21.34 5.87 -4.00
C LEU A 148 22.54 5.54 -3.09
N GLN A 149 23.60 5.00 -3.68
CA GLN A 149 24.91 4.84 -3.03
C GLN A 149 25.61 6.19 -2.74
N SER A 150 24.96 7.31 -3.06
CA SER A 150 25.47 8.67 -2.88
C SER A 150 24.34 9.59 -2.39
N ARG A 151 24.69 10.79 -1.93
CA ARG A 151 23.66 11.77 -1.54
C ARG A 151 22.85 12.20 -2.76
N ILE A 152 21.55 12.43 -2.56
CA ILE A 152 20.67 13.08 -3.55
C ILE A 152 21.34 14.39 -4.01
N HIS A 153 21.40 14.60 -5.32
CA HIS A 153 22.03 15.77 -5.90
C HIS A 153 21.41 17.07 -5.32
N PRO A 154 22.20 18.07 -4.89
CA PRO A 154 21.69 19.24 -4.18
C PRO A 154 20.57 20.00 -4.90
N TRP A 155 20.65 20.06 -6.23
CA TRP A 155 19.59 20.67 -7.05
C TRP A 155 18.25 19.94 -6.93
N LEU A 156 18.27 18.60 -6.93
CA LEU A 156 17.05 17.80 -6.82
C LEU A 156 16.46 17.94 -5.42
N ALA A 157 17.29 17.83 -4.39
CA ALA A 157 16.88 18.03 -2.99
C ALA A 157 16.22 19.41 -2.79
N ARG A 158 16.80 20.47 -3.36
CA ARG A 158 16.21 21.82 -3.30
C ARG A 158 14.85 21.91 -4.00
N ARG A 159 14.69 21.30 -5.18
CA ARG A 159 13.40 21.30 -5.90
C ARG A 159 12.33 20.49 -5.18
N VAL A 160 12.69 19.35 -4.59
CA VAL A 160 11.78 18.54 -3.77
C VAL A 160 11.35 19.33 -2.54
N ALA A 161 12.32 19.88 -1.78
CA ALA A 161 12.04 20.68 -0.60
C ALA A 161 11.12 21.88 -0.92
N PHE A 162 11.41 22.61 -2.00
CA PHE A 162 10.59 23.74 -2.42
C PHE A 162 9.14 23.33 -2.74
N GLN A 163 8.94 22.27 -3.52
CA GLN A 163 7.59 21.80 -3.86
C GLN A 163 6.84 21.29 -2.62
N ALA A 164 7.52 20.57 -1.74
CA ALA A 164 6.93 19.99 -0.55
C ALA A 164 6.56 21.08 0.48
N THR A 165 7.45 22.07 0.72
CA THR A 165 7.15 23.24 1.56
C THR A 165 5.97 24.03 1.00
N LYS A 166 5.92 24.24 -0.32
CA LYS A 166 4.78 24.92 -0.95
C LYS A 166 3.48 24.13 -0.77
N ALA A 167 3.51 22.81 -0.96
CA ALA A 167 2.32 21.96 -0.78
C ALA A 167 1.81 22.01 0.67
N ILE A 168 2.69 21.98 1.65
CA ILE A 168 2.34 22.11 3.07
C ILE A 168 1.77 23.50 3.38
N ALA A 169 2.37 24.56 2.84
CA ALA A 169 1.84 25.91 2.99
C ALA A 169 0.42 26.04 2.42
N ASP A 170 0.18 25.44 1.25
CA ASP A 170 -1.14 25.46 0.62
C ASP A 170 -2.18 24.66 1.42
N LEU A 171 -1.82 23.48 1.97
CA LEU A 171 -2.69 22.74 2.90
C LEU A 171 -3.03 23.57 4.15
N HIS A 172 -2.01 24.19 4.76
CA HIS A 172 -2.20 25.01 5.96
C HIS A 172 -3.10 26.22 5.67
N SER A 173 -3.05 26.80 4.45
CA SER A 173 -3.95 27.88 4.04
C SER A 173 -5.42 27.47 4.01
N GLN A 174 -5.69 26.18 3.84
CA GLN A 174 -7.03 25.58 3.89
C GLN A 174 -7.41 25.06 5.29
N GLY A 175 -6.58 25.34 6.31
CA GLY A 175 -6.80 24.85 7.68
C GLY A 175 -6.53 23.36 7.85
N LEU A 176 -5.81 22.72 6.91
CA LEU A 176 -5.51 21.30 6.94
C LEU A 176 -4.07 21.02 7.34
N CYS A 177 -3.87 20.03 8.21
CA CYS A 177 -2.56 19.49 8.55
C CYS A 177 -2.44 18.08 7.96
N HIS A 178 -1.38 17.80 7.19
CA HIS A 178 -1.18 16.48 6.57
C HIS A 178 -1.18 15.33 7.60
N GLY A 179 -0.64 15.55 8.80
CA GLY A 179 -0.65 14.59 9.91
C GLY A 179 0.35 13.43 9.81
N ASP A 180 1.05 13.28 8.68
CA ASP A 180 2.07 12.24 8.46
C ASP A 180 3.05 12.67 7.35
N PHE A 181 3.64 13.86 7.48
CA PHE A 181 4.53 14.40 6.46
C PHE A 181 5.96 13.86 6.65
N THR A 182 6.30 12.81 5.90
CA THR A 182 7.59 12.11 5.98
C THR A 182 8.19 11.90 4.57
N PRO A 183 9.51 11.62 4.44
CA PRO A 183 10.12 11.30 3.14
C PRO A 183 9.48 10.10 2.41
N SER A 184 8.83 9.19 3.15
CA SER A 184 8.10 8.05 2.57
C SER A 184 6.80 8.47 1.88
N ASN A 185 6.21 9.60 2.29
CA ASN A 185 4.98 10.16 1.71
C ASN A 185 5.25 11.25 0.66
N ILE A 186 6.51 11.51 0.32
CA ILE A 186 6.91 12.38 -0.81
C ILE A 186 7.34 11.49 -1.97
N VAL A 187 6.48 11.36 -2.97
CA VAL A 187 6.70 10.47 -4.12
C VAL A 187 7.00 11.25 -5.40
N PHE A 188 7.82 10.67 -6.27
CA PHE A 188 8.08 11.23 -7.59
C PHE A 188 6.99 10.80 -8.56
N ARG A 189 6.40 11.74 -9.31
CA ARG A 189 5.42 11.42 -10.35
C ARG A 189 6.10 10.71 -11.53
N ILE A 190 5.51 9.62 -12.00
CA ILE A 190 5.81 9.06 -13.32
C ILE A 190 4.82 9.66 -14.32
N ARG A 191 5.31 10.06 -15.50
CA ARG A 191 4.49 10.59 -16.58
C ARG A 191 4.54 9.65 -17.77
N ASN A 192 3.47 9.67 -18.57
CA ASN A 192 3.39 9.00 -19.86
C ASN A 192 3.56 7.47 -19.76
N LEU A 193 2.89 6.79 -18.84
CA LEU A 193 2.88 5.32 -18.85
C LEU A 193 1.92 4.74 -19.88
N ASP A 194 0.86 5.47 -20.25
CA ASP A 194 -0.31 4.93 -20.97
C ASP A 194 -0.03 4.48 -22.41
N HIS A 195 1.12 4.84 -22.98
CA HIS A 195 1.58 4.33 -24.28
C HIS A 195 2.29 2.97 -24.19
N LEU A 196 2.59 2.50 -22.98
CA LEU A 196 3.27 1.23 -22.74
C LEU A 196 2.25 0.09 -22.61
N ASP A 197 2.58 -1.03 -23.24
CA ASP A 197 1.97 -2.32 -22.98
C ASP A 197 2.61 -3.01 -21.76
N ASP A 198 2.11 -4.20 -21.41
CA ASP A 198 2.66 -4.99 -20.30
C ASP A 198 4.18 -5.20 -20.45
N GLN A 199 4.67 -5.45 -21.66
CA GLN A 199 6.11 -5.63 -21.92
C GLN A 199 6.90 -4.34 -21.71
N GLY A 200 6.34 -3.19 -22.08
CA GLY A 200 6.91 -1.88 -21.77
C GLY A 200 6.98 -1.60 -20.27
N ILE A 201 5.94 -1.98 -19.53
CA ILE A 201 5.92 -1.92 -18.07
C ILE A 201 7.00 -2.83 -17.48
N TYR A 202 7.15 -4.07 -17.94
CA TYR A 202 8.18 -4.97 -17.44
C TYR A 202 9.59 -4.50 -17.78
N ARG A 203 9.81 -3.83 -18.91
CA ARG A 203 11.10 -3.17 -19.20
C ARG A 203 11.41 -2.02 -18.25
N LEU A 204 10.39 -1.35 -17.71
CA LEU A 204 10.55 -0.21 -16.81
C LEU A 204 10.72 -0.63 -15.34
N PHE A 205 9.92 -1.59 -14.87
CA PHE A 205 9.86 -2.01 -13.46
C PHE A 205 10.55 -3.35 -13.19
N GLY A 206 10.93 -4.09 -14.22
CA GLY A 206 11.29 -5.50 -14.13
C GLY A 206 10.07 -6.41 -14.29
N GLU A 207 10.33 -7.71 -14.41
CA GLU A 207 9.26 -8.71 -14.35
C GLU A 207 8.81 -8.96 -12.90
N PRO A 208 7.51 -9.24 -12.67
CA PRO A 208 7.02 -9.61 -11.35
C PRO A 208 7.77 -10.83 -10.79
N GLN A 209 8.48 -10.62 -9.68
CA GLN A 209 9.18 -11.70 -8.98
C GLN A 209 8.20 -12.48 -8.11
N ARG A 210 8.38 -13.80 -8.05
CA ARG A 210 7.59 -14.70 -7.21
C ARG A 210 8.54 -15.61 -6.45
N ASP A 211 8.23 -15.85 -5.18
CA ASP A 211 8.93 -16.82 -4.35
C ASP A 211 7.92 -17.84 -3.83
N GLY A 212 8.38 -19.06 -3.62
CA GLY A 212 7.53 -20.12 -3.09
C GLY A 212 7.30 -19.90 -1.60
N LEU A 213 6.03 -19.77 -1.18
CA LEU A 213 5.70 -19.66 0.22
C LEU A 213 5.88 -21.02 0.91
N ARG A 214 6.64 -21.05 2.01
CA ARG A 214 6.91 -22.27 2.79
C ARG A 214 6.70 -22.00 4.27
N THR A 215 6.04 -22.91 4.96
CA THR A 215 5.93 -22.86 6.42
C THR A 215 7.23 -23.37 7.05
N ILE A 216 7.58 -22.85 8.23
CA ILE A 216 8.73 -23.35 9.00
C ILE A 216 8.51 -24.81 9.43
N SER A 217 7.24 -25.19 9.66
CA SER A 217 6.85 -26.57 10.01
C SER A 217 6.96 -27.55 8.84
N GLY A 218 7.03 -27.06 7.60
CA GLY A 218 6.97 -27.88 6.39
C GLY A 218 5.56 -28.32 5.97
N GLU A 219 4.53 -27.92 6.72
CA GLU A 219 3.13 -28.18 6.39
C GLU A 219 2.67 -27.35 5.18
N PRO A 220 1.70 -27.84 4.38
CA PRO A 220 1.22 -27.16 3.20
C PRO A 220 0.65 -25.76 3.49
N THR A 221 0.94 -24.81 2.61
CA THR A 221 0.47 -23.41 2.68
C THR A 221 -0.99 -23.27 2.25
N GLY A 222 -1.90 -24.00 2.91
CA GLY A 222 -3.34 -23.92 2.66
C GLY A 222 -3.79 -24.24 1.22
N PRO A 223 -5.11 -24.20 0.94
CA PRO A 223 -5.66 -24.68 -0.33
C PRO A 223 -5.53 -23.72 -1.54
N HIS A 224 -4.94 -22.53 -1.36
CA HIS A 224 -4.92 -21.48 -2.40
C HIS A 224 -3.56 -20.75 -2.47
N THR A 225 -2.49 -21.48 -2.79
CA THR A 225 -1.24 -20.87 -3.28
C THR A 225 -1.07 -21.10 -4.78
#